data_AF-C7N085-F1
#
_entry.id   AF-C7N085-F1
#
_cell.length_a   1.000
_cell.length_b   1.000
_cell.length_c   1.000
_cell.angle_alpha   90.00
_cell.angle_beta   90.00
_cell.angle_gamma   90.00
#
_symmetry.space_group_name_H-M   'P 1'
#
loop_
_entity.id
_entity.type
_entity.pdbx_description
1 polymer ?
#
loop_
_entity_poly.entity_id
_entity_poly.type
_entity_poly.pdbx_seq_one_letter_code
_entity_poly.pdbx_strand_id
1 'polypeptide(L)'
;MAMPELDDHPADPTAFAADQATLFAGHNLHVGSSRIAHAVDWVPWINGLRLPAPACRQGFAGHGAHGELRPTTLPVSCRRCRRLRGLRNIDDQPALFVLPQ
;
A
#
# COMPACT_ATOMS: atom_id res chain seq x y z
N MET A 1 -40.12 -6.07 3.86
CA MET A 1 -38.78 -5.50 4.07
C MET A 1 -38.01 -5.71 2.77
N ALA A 2 -37.84 -4.66 1.98
CA ALA A 2 -37.06 -4.73 0.75
C ALA A 2 -35.57 -4.87 1.11
N MET A 3 -34.91 -5.90 0.57
CA MET A 3 -33.45 -5.97 0.58
C MET A 3 -32.95 -4.82 -0.29
N PRO A 4 -31.95 -4.02 0.14
CA PRO A 4 -31.40 -3.01 -0.74
C PRO A 4 -30.82 -3.73 -1.96
N GLU A 5 -31.31 -3.35 -3.13
CA GLU A 5 -30.71 -3.70 -4.41
C GLU A 5 -29.25 -3.26 -4.33
N LEU A 6 -28.33 -4.23 -4.36
CA LEU A 6 -26.93 -3.95 -4.58
C LEU A 6 -26.88 -3.31 -5.97
N ASP A 7 -26.60 -2.01 -6.03
CA ASP A 7 -26.30 -1.31 -7.27
C ASP A 7 -25.15 -2.04 -7.97
N ASP A 8 -25.50 -2.97 -8.85
CA ASP A 8 -24.60 -3.75 -9.71
C ASP A 8 -24.18 -2.87 -10.90
N HIS A 9 -23.77 -1.64 -10.60
CA HIS A 9 -23.08 -0.81 -11.57
C HIS A 9 -21.69 -1.42 -11.75
N PRO A 10 -21.26 -1.80 -12.97
CA PRO A 10 -19.87 -2.19 -13.19
C PRO A 10 -19.01 -1.03 -12.72
N ALA A 11 -18.23 -1.27 -11.67
CA ALA A 11 -17.38 -0.26 -11.05
C ALA A 11 -16.53 0.39 -12.14
N ASP A 12 -16.77 1.69 -12.41
CA ASP A 12 -15.97 2.44 -13.37
C ASP A 12 -14.51 2.42 -12.88
N PRO A 13 -13.59 1.74 -13.60
CA PRO A 13 -12.20 1.64 -13.18
C PRO A 13 -11.53 3.00 -13.03
N THR A 14 -11.95 3.99 -13.82
CA THR A 14 -11.39 5.34 -13.82
C THR A 14 -11.80 6.07 -12.55
N ALA A 15 -13.10 6.08 -12.23
CA ALA A 15 -13.60 6.62 -10.97
C ALA A 15 -12.95 5.92 -9.77
N PHE A 16 -12.89 4.59 -9.79
CA PHE A 16 -12.25 3.82 -8.72
C PHE A 16 -10.77 4.22 -8.53
N ALA A 17 -9.99 4.28 -9.61
CA ALA A 17 -8.58 4.66 -9.53
C ALA A 17 -8.40 6.11 -9.04
N ALA A 18 -9.28 7.04 -9.43
CA ALA A 18 -9.27 8.42 -8.95
C ALA A 18 -9.61 8.53 -7.46
N ASP A 19 -10.57 7.74 -6.98
CA ASP A 19 -10.92 7.67 -5.56
C ASP A 19 -9.74 7.12 -4.74
N GLN A 20 -9.09 6.05 -5.23
CA GLN A 20 -7.88 5.53 -4.59
C GLN A 20 -6.73 6.55 -4.60
N ALA A 21 -6.54 7.28 -5.70
CA ALA A 21 -5.57 8.37 -5.81
C ALA A 21 -5.79 9.44 -4.73
N THR A 22 -7.04 9.86 -4.56
CA THR A 22 -7.43 10.86 -3.56
C THR A 22 -7.24 10.33 -2.14
N LEU A 23 -7.68 9.09 -1.88
CA LEU A 23 -7.63 8.47 -0.56
C LEU A 23 -6.19 8.26 -0.05
N PHE A 24 -5.27 7.91 -0.95
CA PHE A 24 -3.88 7.62 -0.59
C PHE A 24 -2.90 8.77 -0.86
N ALA A 25 -3.37 9.91 -1.37
CA ALA A 25 -2.55 11.09 -1.57
C ALA A 25 -1.92 11.55 -0.25
N GLY A 26 -0.59 11.57 -0.17
CA GLY A 26 0.14 11.97 1.04
C GLY A 26 0.04 10.99 2.22
N HIS A 27 -0.55 9.82 2.03
CA HIS A 27 -0.71 8.81 3.08
C HIS A 27 0.26 7.64 2.89
N ASN A 28 0.51 6.95 4.00
CA ASN A 28 1.05 5.59 4.02
C ASN A 28 -0.12 4.59 4.07
N LEU A 29 0.17 3.29 4.14
CA LEU A 29 -0.88 2.27 4.24
C LEU A 29 -0.60 1.20 5.29
N HIS A 30 -1.67 0.59 5.78
CA HIS A 30 -1.68 -0.69 6.47
C HIS A 30 -2.23 -1.77 5.54
N VAL A 31 -1.72 -3.00 5.71
CA VAL A 31 -2.24 -4.18 5.02
C VAL A 31 -3.08 -5.02 5.98
N GLY A 32 -4.33 -5.32 5.61
CA GLY A 32 -5.28 -6.08 6.43
C GLY A 32 -5.44 -5.48 7.83
N SER A 33 -5.34 -6.31 8.86
CA SER A 33 -5.40 -5.89 10.28
C SER A 33 -4.05 -5.47 10.87
N SER A 34 -2.97 -5.48 10.08
CA SER A 34 -1.63 -5.11 10.56
C SER A 34 -1.55 -3.66 11.03
N ARG A 35 -0.69 -3.41 12.03
CA ARG A 35 -0.32 -2.07 12.52
C ARG A 35 1.00 -1.56 11.91
N ILE A 36 1.61 -2.33 11.01
CA ILE A 36 2.85 -1.95 10.34
C ILE A 36 2.52 -0.99 9.19
N ALA A 37 3.01 0.24 9.28
CA ALA A 37 2.83 1.27 8.26
C ALA A 37 3.85 1.06 7.13
N HIS A 38 3.34 0.94 5.91
CA HIS A 38 4.10 0.78 4.68
C HIS A 38 4.05 2.07 3.86
N ALA A 39 5.15 2.42 3.21
CA ALA A 39 5.12 3.44 2.16
C ALA A 39 4.21 2.98 1.01
N VAL A 40 3.46 3.90 0.44
CA VAL A 40 2.69 3.69 -0.80
C VAL A 40 3.66 3.70 -2.00
N ASP A 41 3.40 2.82 -2.95
CA ASP A 41 3.88 2.89 -4.32
C ASP A 41 2.69 2.76 -5.27
N TRP A 42 2.79 3.33 -6.46
CA TRP A 42 1.70 3.34 -7.44
C TRP A 42 2.01 2.32 -8.53
N VAL A 43 1.31 1.20 -8.55
CA VAL A 43 1.60 0.11 -9.48
C VAL A 43 0.66 0.14 -10.68
N PRO A 44 1.12 -0.24 -11.88
CA PRO A 44 0.24 -0.37 -13.04
C PRO A 44 -0.92 -1.34 -12.77
N TRP A 45 -2.09 -0.98 -13.26
CA TRP A 45 -3.30 -1.78 -13.26
C TRP A 45 -3.89 -1.79 -14.69
N ILE A 46 -5.20 -1.93 -14.85
CA ILE A 46 -5.86 -2.01 -16.16
C ILE A 46 -5.91 -0.66 -16.88
N ASN A 47 -5.90 -0.68 -18.22
CA ASN A 47 -6.08 0.50 -19.08
C ASN A 47 -5.12 1.68 -18.77
N GLY A 48 -3.90 1.38 -18.30
CA GLY A 48 -2.91 2.40 -17.93
C GLY A 48 -3.20 3.10 -16.60
N LEU A 49 -4.27 2.73 -15.89
CA LEU A 49 -4.57 3.19 -14.54
C LEU A 49 -3.56 2.62 -13.55
N ARG A 50 -3.48 3.22 -12.36
CA ARG A 50 -2.58 2.79 -11.29
C ARG A 50 -3.34 2.68 -9.99
N LEU A 51 -2.93 1.74 -9.15
CA LEU A 51 -3.48 1.54 -7.82
C LEU A 51 -2.39 1.65 -6.75
N PRO A 52 -2.75 2.03 -5.52
CA PRO A 52 -1.82 2.04 -4.42
C PRO A 52 -1.45 0.60 -4.04
N ALA A 53 -0.18 0.38 -3.74
CA ALA A 53 0.33 -0.87 -3.22
C ALA A 53 1.43 -0.63 -2.19
N PRO A 54 1.72 -1.58 -1.29
CA PRO A 54 2.85 -1.47 -0.40
C PRO A 54 4.15 -1.43 -1.23
N ALA A 55 4.99 -0.42 -1.02
CA ALA A 55 6.26 -0.27 -1.77
C ALA A 55 7.19 -1.47 -1.62
N CYS A 56 7.10 -2.20 -0.50
CA CYS A 56 7.85 -3.43 -0.27
C CYS A 56 7.32 -4.66 -1.01
N ARG A 57 6.26 -4.51 -1.82
CA ARG A 57 5.56 -5.58 -2.56
C ARG A 57 4.99 -6.67 -1.64
N GLN A 58 4.58 -6.29 -0.42
CA GLN A 58 3.83 -7.18 0.48
C GLN A 58 2.53 -7.57 -0.22
N GLY A 59 2.28 -8.88 -0.33
CA GLY A 59 1.05 -9.40 -0.90
C GLY A 59 -0.15 -9.17 0.02
N PHE A 60 -1.32 -8.98 -0.58
CA PHE A 60 -2.64 -8.91 0.04
C PHE A 60 -3.66 -9.46 -0.96
N ALA A 61 -4.85 -9.84 -0.49
CA ALA A 61 -5.91 -10.34 -1.37
C ALA A 61 -6.69 -9.16 -1.99
N GLY A 62 -7.07 -9.28 -3.26
CA GLY A 62 -7.93 -8.30 -3.92
C GLY A 62 -7.21 -7.03 -4.43
N HIS A 63 -8.01 -6.00 -4.70
CA HIS A 63 -7.55 -4.74 -5.31
C HIS A 63 -7.40 -3.60 -4.29
N GLY A 64 -7.52 -3.90 -2.98
CA GLY A 64 -7.42 -2.93 -1.90
C GLY A 64 -8.70 -2.14 -1.63
N ALA A 65 -9.80 -2.49 -2.32
CA ALA A 65 -11.10 -1.83 -2.25
C ALA A 65 -11.93 -2.21 -1.02
N HIS A 66 -11.68 -3.38 -0.42
CA HIS A 66 -12.53 -3.92 0.65
C HIS A 66 -11.84 -3.89 2.02
N GLY A 67 -10.92 -2.93 2.20
CA GLY A 67 -10.20 -2.72 3.45
C GLY A 67 -8.92 -3.54 3.59
N GLU A 68 -8.47 -4.22 2.54
CA GLU A 68 -7.17 -4.90 2.54
C GLU A 68 -6.03 -3.89 2.56
N LEU A 69 -6.25 -2.70 2.00
CA LEU A 69 -5.39 -1.54 2.14
C LEU A 69 -6.14 -0.45 2.90
N ARG A 70 -5.54 0.06 3.98
CA ARG A 70 -6.11 1.14 4.78
C ARG A 70 -5.13 2.30 4.83
N PRO A 71 -5.53 3.53 4.45
CA PRO A 71 -4.64 4.69 4.51
C PRO A 71 -4.27 5.01 5.97
N THR A 72 -3.09 5.57 6.17
CA THR A 72 -2.64 6.04 7.48
C THR A 72 -1.67 7.20 7.33
N THR A 73 -1.70 8.13 8.29
CA THR A 73 -0.73 9.22 8.41
C THR A 73 0.49 8.84 9.26
N LEU A 74 0.49 7.64 9.85
CA LEU A 74 1.60 7.17 10.67
C LEU A 74 2.89 7.05 9.83
N PRO A 75 4.06 7.33 10.43
CA PRO A 75 5.34 7.19 9.75
C PRO A 75 5.61 5.73 9.37
N VAL A 76 6.34 5.52 8.27
CA VAL A 76 6.69 4.18 7.78
C VAL A 76 7.46 3.40 8.85
N SER A 77 6.84 2.32 9.33
CA SER A 77 7.42 1.40 10.32
C SER A 77 7.89 0.08 9.72
N CYS A 78 7.47 -0.25 8.50
CA CYS A 78 8.00 -1.41 7.77
C CYS A 78 9.49 -1.25 7.46
N ARG A 79 10.34 -2.11 8.01
CA ARG A 79 11.81 -2.10 7.80
C ARG A 79 12.20 -2.14 6.32
N ARG A 80 11.51 -2.95 5.50
CA ARG A 80 11.79 -3.04 4.05
C ARG A 80 11.43 -1.74 3.33
N CYS A 81 10.27 -1.15 3.62
CA CYS A 81 9.90 0.15 3.05
C CYS A 81 10.87 1.26 3.47
N ARG A 82 11.32 1.26 4.74
CA ARG A 82 12.32 2.21 5.23
C ARG A 82 13.63 2.12 4.43
N ARG A 83 14.17 0.90 4.26
CA ARG A 83 15.36 0.67 3.41
C ARG A 83 15.14 1.16 1.98
N LEU A 84 14.01 0.83 1.36
CA LEU A 84 13.67 1.26 -0.02
C LEU A 84 13.55 2.79 -0.16
N ARG A 85 13.18 3.49 0.92
CA ARG A 85 13.05 4.95 0.95
C ARG A 85 14.31 5.65 1.51
N GLY A 86 15.41 4.93 1.72
CA GLY A 86 16.65 5.49 2.27
C GLY A 86 16.54 5.93 3.73
N LEU A 87 15.50 5.51 4.45
CA LEU A 87 15.31 5.81 5.87
C LEU A 87 16.15 4.80 6.68
N ARG A 88 17.14 5.29 7.43
CA ARG A 88 17.94 4.45 8.34
C ARG A 88 17.03 3.72 9.32
N ASN A 89 17.25 2.43 9.55
CA ASN A 89 16.57 1.75 10.65
C ASN A 89 17.36 1.99 11.93
N ILE A 90 16.65 2.11 13.05
CA ILE A 90 17.29 2.21 14.37
C ILE A 90 18.11 0.93 14.67
N ASP A 91 17.72 -0.20 14.06
CA ASP A 91 18.31 -1.52 14.26
C ASP A 91 19.13 -2.03 13.04
N ASP A 92 19.75 -1.16 12.24
CA ASP A 92 20.50 -1.64 11.08
C ASP A 92 21.60 -2.64 11.52
N GLN A 93 21.50 -3.87 10.97
CA GLN A 93 22.39 -4.97 11.33
C GLN A 93 23.84 -4.63 10.95
N PRO A 94 24.82 -4.87 11.83
CA PRO A 94 26.22 -4.78 11.46
C PRO A 94 26.53 -5.79 10.35
N ALA A 95 27.50 -5.45 9.49
CA ALA A 95 27.95 -6.33 8.43
C ALA A 95 28.36 -7.70 9.00
N LEU A 96 27.76 -8.77 8.48
CA LEU A 96 28.05 -10.14 8.92
C LEU A 96 29.46 -10.58 8.52
N PHE A 97 30.06 -9.95 7.50
CA PHE A 97 31.41 -10.23 7.04
C PHE A 97 32.10 -8.94 6.61
N VAL A 98 33.37 -8.79 7.02
CA VAL A 98 34.28 -7.77 6.50
C VAL A 98 34.92 -8.34 5.24
N LEU A 99 34.73 -7.69 4.08
CA LEU A 99 35.45 -8.07 2.86
C LEU A 99 36.94 -7.69 3.03
N PRO A 100 37.88 -8.61 2.75
CA PRO A 100 39.30 -8.26 2.71
C PRO A 100 39.55 -7.28 1.57
N GLN A 101 40.41 -6.29 1.84
CA GLN A 101 40.86 -5.23 0.93
C GLN A 101 41.66 -5.79 -0.24
#